data_AF-A0A402B3G1-F1
#
_entry.id   AF-A0A402B3G1-F1
#
_cell.length_a   1.000
_cell.length_b   1.000
_cell.length_c   1.000
_cell.angle_alpha   90.00
_cell.angle_beta   90.00
_cell.angle_gamma   90.00
#
_symmetry.space_group_name_H-M   'P 1'
#
loop_
_entity.id
_entity.type
_entity.pdbx_description
1 polymer ?
#
loop_
_entity_poly.entity_id
_entity_poly.type
_entity_poly.pdbx_seq_one_letter_code
_entity_poly.pdbx_strand_id
1 'polypeptide(L)'
;MRKPIKSSLLLLALFSLLLLFWQAPMAHAATEDGQISGQVVNATNKSAPVANQPVTLQMAQGSSTRDVGTVKTDAQGKFSFTKLATDQTINYVVYTNFQKAQYISKAVTLNTQSGQVANVQVYEATTSTDNVAIVQSTLLIRQADPSKGLLNVSQVFSFQNLNNKTYVGSLNASKGKPNALLFSLPAGVKNITLGNGFTGYEVLQVPEGFASDAALLPGSNEFSYSYEVPYSSSSYNFIYQTQYPTVSLSILVDPGLHASSHDVTSSGVVNADNHAYHAFKSSVLPAHSRVSLTIDGLTVPNANDNSPSFNAGLIWLLVGLLVVVALLVMTWFLLRARRKRQASPVKQKKDVQKTVAEKAPEAEAGSEQALLQELLTLDKEYEAGKINKERYEKQRNRTKARLRTLMSEKESARR
;
A
#
# COMPACT_ATOMS: atom_id res chain seq x y z
N MET A 1 57.19 -47.87 -35.07
CA MET A 1 56.83 -46.60 -34.39
C MET A 1 55.31 -46.48 -34.29
N ARG A 2 54.73 -46.60 -33.09
CA ARG A 2 53.38 -46.12 -32.74
C ARG A 2 53.35 -45.91 -31.22
N LYS A 3 53.32 -44.65 -30.77
CA LYS A 3 53.16 -44.27 -29.35
C LYS A 3 51.67 -44.18 -29.01
N PRO A 4 51.19 -44.74 -27.89
CA PRO A 4 49.88 -44.42 -27.36
C PRO A 4 49.98 -43.29 -26.33
N ILE A 5 49.35 -42.15 -26.62
CA ILE A 5 49.06 -41.08 -25.65
C ILE A 5 47.55 -41.02 -25.51
N LYS A 6 46.95 -41.83 -24.63
CA LYS A 6 45.51 -41.74 -24.29
C LYS A 6 45.16 -42.14 -22.85
N SER A 7 46.11 -42.10 -21.90
CA SER A 7 45.82 -42.48 -20.51
C SER A 7 45.95 -41.34 -19.50
N SER A 8 46.73 -40.29 -19.80
CA SER A 8 47.01 -39.22 -18.83
C SER A 8 45.91 -38.15 -18.70
N LEU A 9 45.07 -37.95 -19.73
CA LEU A 9 43.99 -36.95 -19.70
C LEU A 9 42.76 -37.40 -18.90
N LEU A 10 42.54 -38.72 -18.78
CA LEU A 10 41.38 -39.25 -18.07
C LEU A 10 41.59 -39.25 -16.54
N LEU A 11 42.83 -39.38 -16.09
CA LEU A 11 43.18 -39.32 -14.66
C LEU A 11 43.12 -37.89 -14.09
N LEU A 12 43.52 -36.88 -14.88
CA LEU A 12 43.41 -35.47 -14.45
C LEU A 12 41.94 -35.02 -14.36
N ALA A 13 41.08 -35.47 -15.28
CA ALA A 13 39.66 -35.15 -15.26
C ALA A 13 38.93 -35.75 -14.04
N LEU A 14 39.33 -36.94 -13.59
CA LEU A 14 38.77 -37.58 -12.40
C LEU A 14 39.20 -36.89 -11.10
N PHE A 15 40.42 -36.35 -11.05
CA PHE A 15 40.93 -35.63 -9.88
C PHE A 15 40.33 -34.21 -9.77
N SER A 16 40.07 -33.53 -10.90
CA SER A 16 39.34 -32.25 -10.91
C SER A 16 37.87 -32.40 -10.53
N LEU A 17 37.24 -33.55 -10.82
CA LEU A 17 35.85 -33.79 -10.43
C LEU A 17 35.73 -34.11 -8.93
N LEU A 18 36.73 -34.75 -8.32
CA LEU A 18 36.74 -35.00 -6.86
C LEU A 18 36.97 -33.73 -6.03
N LEU A 19 37.70 -32.73 -6.55
CA LEU A 19 37.92 -31.45 -5.87
C LEU A 19 36.69 -30.52 -5.90
N LEU A 20 35.77 -30.73 -6.86
CA LEU A 20 34.50 -29.97 -6.95
C LEU A 20 33.39 -30.51 -6.03
N PHE A 21 33.55 -31.71 -5.46
CA PHE A 21 32.58 -32.30 -4.52
C PHE A 21 32.93 -32.10 -3.03
N TRP A 22 34.07 -31.46 -2.71
CA TRP A 22 34.42 -31.19 -1.29
C TRP A 22 33.89 -29.86 -0.75
N GLN A 23 33.29 -29.01 -1.58
CA GLN A 23 32.58 -27.83 -1.09
C GLN A 23 31.11 -28.13 -0.81
N ALA A 24 30.85 -29.15 0.02
CA ALA A 24 29.57 -29.19 0.70
C ALA A 24 29.53 -27.98 1.63
N PRO A 25 28.56 -27.05 1.50
CA PRO A 25 28.36 -26.05 2.53
C PRO A 25 28.17 -26.83 3.83
N MET A 26 28.99 -26.56 4.84
CA MET A 26 28.73 -27.04 6.19
C MET A 26 27.40 -26.44 6.60
N ALA A 27 26.31 -27.18 6.37
CA ALA A 27 25.05 -26.97 7.02
C ALA A 27 25.36 -27.10 8.51
N HIS A 28 25.52 -25.96 9.18
CA HIS A 28 25.54 -25.93 10.62
C HIS A 28 24.15 -26.42 11.02
N ALA A 29 24.06 -27.68 11.44
CA ALA A 29 22.87 -28.16 12.11
C ALA A 29 22.74 -27.30 13.36
N ALA A 30 21.78 -26.38 13.38
CA ALA A 30 21.47 -25.62 14.58
C ALA A 30 21.12 -26.63 15.66
N THR A 31 21.90 -26.67 16.74
CA THR A 31 21.53 -27.43 17.92
C THR A 31 20.37 -26.70 18.58
N GLU A 32 19.28 -27.42 18.84
CA GLU A 32 18.11 -26.88 19.55
C GLU A 32 18.27 -27.04 21.06
N ASP A 33 19.39 -26.55 21.59
CA ASP A 33 19.71 -26.56 23.02
C ASP A 33 19.72 -25.15 23.63
N GLY A 34 19.39 -24.13 22.83
CA GLY A 34 19.31 -22.76 23.27
C GLY A 34 18.20 -22.49 24.29
N GLN A 35 18.46 -21.56 25.20
CA GLN A 35 17.56 -21.12 26.26
C GLN A 35 17.61 -19.60 26.41
N ILE A 36 16.43 -18.99 26.48
CA ILE A 36 16.27 -17.57 26.86
C ILE A 36 15.39 -17.52 28.10
N SER A 37 15.88 -16.87 29.14
CA SER A 37 15.11 -16.62 30.37
C SER A 37 15.07 -15.14 30.67
N GLY A 38 14.19 -14.74 31.58
CA GLY A 38 14.10 -13.33 31.96
C GLY A 38 13.02 -13.09 33.00
N GLN A 39 12.83 -11.82 33.30
CA GLN A 39 11.80 -11.34 34.20
C GLN A 39 11.08 -10.13 33.59
N VAL A 40 9.77 -10.05 33.84
CA VAL A 40 8.97 -8.86 33.59
C VAL A 40 8.79 -8.10 34.90
N VAL A 41 9.24 -6.84 34.91
CA VAL A 41 9.15 -5.97 36.09
C VAL A 41 8.48 -4.65 35.73
N ASN A 42 7.71 -4.10 36.67
CA ASN A 42 7.05 -2.82 36.53
C ASN A 42 7.90 -1.71 37.16
N ALA A 43 8.51 -0.89 36.31
CA ALA A 43 9.40 0.17 36.77
C ALA A 43 8.68 1.36 37.41
N THR A 44 7.42 1.60 37.07
CA THR A 44 6.61 2.60 37.79
C THR A 44 6.36 2.16 39.23
N ASN A 45 6.28 0.86 39.49
CA ASN A 45 6.06 0.27 40.81
C ASN A 45 7.35 -0.32 41.41
N LYS A 46 8.44 0.46 41.43
CA LYS A 46 9.72 0.08 42.07
C LYS A 46 10.27 -1.29 41.62
N SER A 47 10.12 -1.61 40.34
CA SER A 47 10.52 -2.89 39.74
C SER A 47 9.82 -4.11 40.34
N ALA A 48 8.57 -3.95 40.80
CA ALA A 48 7.75 -5.06 41.27
C ALA A 48 7.56 -6.10 40.14
N PRO A 49 7.58 -7.41 40.47
CA PRO A 49 7.38 -8.46 39.48
C PRO A 49 5.96 -8.43 38.91
N VAL A 50 5.83 -8.67 37.60
CA VAL A 50 4.53 -8.75 36.92
C VAL A 50 4.18 -10.21 36.69
N ALA A 51 3.30 -10.76 37.52
CA ALA A 51 2.90 -12.17 37.47
C ALA A 51 1.79 -12.44 36.44
N ASN A 52 1.73 -13.67 35.91
CA ASN A 52 0.72 -14.15 34.96
C ASN A 52 0.62 -13.29 33.68
N GLN A 53 1.69 -12.56 33.34
CA GLN A 53 1.78 -11.73 32.14
C GLN A 53 2.14 -12.61 30.94
N PRO A 54 1.36 -12.58 29.84
CA PRO A 54 1.75 -13.24 28.60
C PRO A 54 3.00 -12.58 28.00
N VAL A 55 3.99 -13.39 27.67
CA VAL A 55 5.27 -12.96 27.11
C VAL A 55 5.55 -13.81 25.88
N THR A 56 5.87 -13.18 24.76
CA THR A 56 6.14 -13.85 23.49
C THR A 56 7.61 -13.69 23.13
N LEU A 57 8.23 -14.79 22.70
CA LEU A 57 9.55 -14.77 22.08
C LEU A 57 9.39 -14.66 20.57
N GLN A 58 9.98 -13.64 19.98
CA GLN A 58 10.07 -13.46 18.54
C GLN A 58 11.50 -13.74 18.08
N MET A 59 11.62 -14.40 16.93
CA MET A 59 12.90 -14.61 16.25
C MET A 59 12.93 -13.85 14.92
N ALA A 60 14.09 -13.28 14.61
CA ALA A 60 14.38 -12.58 13.38
C ALA A 60 15.64 -13.16 12.73
N GLN A 61 15.57 -13.48 11.44
CA GLN A 61 16.71 -13.97 10.65
C GLN A 61 16.63 -13.36 9.25
N GLY A 62 17.62 -12.55 8.87
CA GLY A 62 17.56 -11.74 7.66
C GLY A 62 16.34 -10.81 7.69
N SER A 63 15.49 -10.87 6.67
CA SER A 63 14.25 -10.09 6.57
C SER A 63 13.01 -10.82 7.10
N SER A 64 13.16 -12.01 7.69
CA SER A 64 12.05 -12.80 8.21
C SER A 64 11.95 -12.67 9.72
N THR A 65 10.75 -12.38 10.22
CA THR A 65 10.41 -12.35 11.63
C THR A 65 9.24 -13.29 11.91
N ARG A 66 9.30 -14.07 12.98
CA ARG A 66 8.17 -14.90 13.43
C ARG A 66 8.16 -15.11 14.93
N ASP A 67 6.98 -15.31 15.48
CA ASP A 67 6.84 -15.70 16.89
C ASP A 67 7.22 -17.17 17.06
N VAL A 68 8.03 -17.46 18.07
CA VAL A 68 8.49 -18.80 18.44
C VAL A 68 7.51 -19.45 19.40
N GLY A 69 6.99 -18.66 20.33
CA GLY A 69 6.01 -19.12 21.31
C GLY A 69 5.71 -18.06 22.37
N THR A 70 4.65 -18.32 23.13
CA THR A 70 4.19 -17.46 24.21
C THR A 70 4.10 -18.27 25.50
N VAL A 71 4.62 -17.70 26.58
CA VAL A 71 4.52 -18.26 27.95
C VAL A 71 3.92 -17.21 28.87
N LYS A 72 3.55 -17.61 30.09
CA LYS A 72 3.16 -16.66 31.13
C LYS A 72 4.22 -16.59 32.22
N THR A 73 4.40 -15.41 32.79
CA THR A 73 5.30 -15.22 33.92
C THR A 73 4.79 -15.89 35.20
N ASP A 74 5.71 -16.35 36.05
CA ASP A 74 5.40 -16.87 37.38
C ASP A 74 5.09 -15.76 38.41
N ALA A 75 4.89 -16.11 39.67
CA ALA A 75 4.61 -15.16 40.76
C ALA A 75 5.74 -14.15 41.01
N GLN A 76 6.96 -14.49 40.59
CA GLN A 76 8.14 -13.64 40.65
C GLN A 76 8.36 -12.91 39.31
N GLY A 77 7.42 -12.98 38.36
CA GLY A 77 7.52 -12.32 37.07
C GLY A 77 8.50 -13.00 36.10
N LYS A 78 9.02 -14.19 36.42
CA LYS A 78 10.04 -14.87 35.61
C LYS A 78 9.41 -15.70 34.49
N PHE A 79 10.16 -15.87 33.41
CA PHE A 79 9.79 -16.72 32.28
C PHE A 79 11.03 -17.43 31.69
N SER A 80 10.79 -18.50 30.93
CA SER A 80 11.84 -19.21 30.19
C SER A 80 11.30 -19.82 28.90
N PHE A 81 12.12 -19.76 27.86
CA PHE A 81 11.98 -20.46 26.58
C PHE A 81 13.17 -21.39 26.41
N THR A 82 12.94 -22.63 26.01
CA THR A 82 13.98 -23.65 25.83
C THR A 82 13.89 -24.25 24.43
N LYS A 83 14.89 -25.06 24.05
CA LYS A 83 14.97 -25.72 22.74
C LYS A 83 14.98 -24.73 21.58
N LEU A 84 15.74 -23.65 21.74
CA LEU A 84 15.88 -22.61 20.74
C LEU A 84 17.06 -22.93 19.83
N ALA A 85 16.93 -22.59 18.54
CA ALA A 85 18.01 -22.72 17.59
C ALA A 85 19.18 -21.80 17.98
N THR A 86 20.38 -22.35 18.05
CA THR A 86 21.60 -21.58 18.23
C THR A 86 22.22 -21.26 16.88
N ASP A 87 22.11 -20.02 16.42
CA ASP A 87 22.71 -19.54 15.19
C ASP A 87 23.01 -18.03 15.33
N GLN A 88 24.21 -17.63 14.93
CA GLN A 88 24.68 -16.24 15.02
C GLN A 88 23.89 -15.25 14.14
N THR A 89 23.16 -15.76 13.15
CA THR A 89 22.31 -14.98 12.24
C THR A 89 20.89 -14.78 12.78
N ILE A 90 20.54 -15.46 13.88
CA ILE A 90 19.21 -15.35 14.52
C ILE A 90 19.28 -14.36 15.69
N ASN A 91 18.41 -13.36 15.66
CA ASN A 91 18.17 -12.46 16.77
C ASN A 91 16.85 -12.80 17.44
N TYR A 92 16.85 -12.88 18.76
CA TYR A 92 15.67 -13.09 19.56
C TYR A 92 15.30 -11.82 20.32
N VAL A 93 14.02 -11.49 20.33
CA VAL A 93 13.46 -10.40 21.13
C VAL A 93 12.27 -10.94 21.90
N VAL A 94 12.24 -10.66 23.19
CA VAL A 94 11.07 -10.93 24.01
C VAL A 94 10.18 -9.70 23.99
N TYR A 95 8.89 -9.87 23.80
CA TYR A 95 7.93 -8.77 23.93
C TYR A 95 6.69 -9.15 24.73
N THR A 96 6.02 -8.12 25.26
CA THR A 96 4.75 -8.26 25.96
C THR A 96 3.88 -7.03 25.73
N ASN A 97 2.57 -7.23 25.69
CA ASN A 97 1.59 -6.14 25.67
C ASN A 97 1.08 -5.91 27.10
N PHE A 98 1.43 -4.77 27.69
CA PHE A 98 1.03 -4.39 29.04
C PHE A 98 0.25 -3.08 28.99
N GLN A 99 -0.99 -3.10 29.48
CA GLN A 99 -1.90 -1.96 29.49
C GLN A 99 -2.00 -1.22 28.12
N LYS A 100 -2.07 -1.97 27.02
CA LYS A 100 -2.15 -1.50 25.61
C LYS A 100 -0.87 -0.96 24.98
N ALA A 101 0.27 -0.98 25.69
CA ALA A 101 1.57 -0.67 25.11
C ALA A 101 2.39 -1.96 24.91
N GLN A 102 3.13 -2.02 23.80
CA GLN A 102 4.11 -3.08 23.56
C GLN A 102 5.45 -2.72 24.20
N TYR A 103 6.02 -3.66 24.94
CA TYR A 103 7.35 -3.54 25.54
C TYR A 103 8.24 -4.68 25.04
N ILE A 104 9.48 -4.35 24.71
CA ILE A 104 10.46 -5.31 24.17
C ILE A 104 11.69 -5.39 25.06
N SER A 105 12.37 -6.54 25.07
CA SER A 105 13.71 -6.68 25.62
C SER A 105 14.74 -6.10 24.65
N LYS A 106 16.00 -6.01 25.11
CA LYS A 106 17.13 -5.96 24.17
C LYS A 106 17.15 -7.24 23.34
N ALA A 107 17.57 -7.13 22.07
CA ALA A 107 17.81 -8.30 21.24
C ALA A 107 18.97 -9.11 21.81
N VAL A 108 18.82 -10.44 21.77
CA VAL A 108 19.84 -11.41 22.19
C VAL A 108 20.09 -12.43 21.10
N THR A 109 21.31 -12.95 21.03
CA THR A 109 21.72 -13.98 20.06
C THR A 109 22.23 -15.19 20.83
N LEU A 110 21.84 -16.38 20.39
CA LEU A 110 22.30 -17.65 20.95
C LEU A 110 23.41 -18.21 20.04
N ASN A 111 24.65 -17.80 20.29
CA ASN A 111 25.83 -18.22 19.51
C ASN A 111 26.82 -19.03 20.36
N THR A 112 27.78 -18.37 21.01
CA THR A 112 28.80 -18.99 21.88
C THR A 112 28.23 -19.38 23.24
N GLN A 113 27.09 -18.82 23.63
CA GLN A 113 26.36 -19.15 24.85
C GLN A 113 24.98 -19.67 24.48
N SER A 114 24.69 -20.91 24.89
CA SER A 114 23.36 -21.51 24.73
C SER A 114 22.32 -20.93 25.69
N GLY A 115 22.71 -20.08 26.66
CA GLY A 115 21.80 -19.41 27.58
C GLY A 115 21.92 -17.89 27.53
N GLN A 116 20.81 -17.18 27.40
CA GLN A 116 20.74 -15.70 27.45
C GLN A 116 19.64 -15.20 28.39
N VAL A 117 19.82 -13.98 28.89
CA VAL A 117 18.83 -13.28 29.73
C VAL A 117 18.25 -12.10 28.97
N ALA A 118 16.93 -12.06 28.84
CA ALA A 118 16.19 -11.01 28.15
C ALA A 118 15.11 -10.45 29.08
N ASN A 119 15.44 -9.47 29.92
CA ASN A 119 14.45 -8.85 30.80
C ASN A 119 13.56 -7.84 30.05
N VAL A 120 12.31 -7.70 30.50
CA VAL A 120 11.37 -6.72 29.97
C VAL A 120 10.91 -5.80 31.09
N GLN A 121 10.99 -4.51 30.85
CA GLN A 121 10.58 -3.48 31.78
C GLN A 121 9.30 -2.82 31.26
N VAL A 122 8.22 -2.92 32.04
CA VAL A 122 6.92 -2.30 31.73
C VAL A 122 6.66 -1.11 32.65
N TYR A 123 5.72 -0.26 32.26
CA TYR A 123 5.32 0.91 33.03
C TYR A 123 3.79 0.98 33.08
N GLU A 124 3.26 1.55 34.15
CA GLU A 124 1.83 1.87 34.22
C GLU A 124 1.46 2.86 33.13
N ALA A 125 0.24 2.73 32.61
CA ALA A 125 -0.27 3.58 31.55
C ALA A 125 -0.81 4.91 32.10
N THR A 126 -0.78 5.92 31.24
CA THR A 126 -1.44 7.21 31.40
C THR A 126 -2.05 7.63 30.06
N THR A 127 -3.04 8.50 30.09
CA THR A 127 -3.66 9.09 28.89
C THR A 127 -3.34 10.58 28.75
N SER A 128 -2.46 11.11 29.62
CA SER A 128 -1.99 12.50 29.59
C SER A 128 -0.69 12.63 28.77
N THR A 129 -0.60 13.72 28.01
CA THR A 129 0.57 14.13 27.23
C THR A 129 1.27 15.35 27.83
N ASP A 130 0.95 15.76 29.07
CA ASP A 130 1.38 17.05 29.65
C ASP A 130 2.91 17.19 29.77
N ASN A 131 3.64 16.06 29.88
CA ASN A 131 5.10 16.03 29.94
C ASN A 131 5.71 15.30 28.74
N VAL A 132 5.11 15.47 27.56
CA VAL A 132 5.62 14.98 26.28
C VAL A 132 6.09 16.17 25.43
N ALA A 133 7.25 16.03 24.82
CA ALA A 133 7.77 17.00 23.86
C ALA A 133 8.43 16.28 22.67
N ILE A 134 8.51 16.97 21.54
CA ILE A 134 9.36 16.54 20.41
C ILE A 134 10.72 17.21 20.60
N VAL A 135 11.76 16.44 20.92
CA VAL A 135 13.11 16.99 21.06
C VAL A 135 13.74 17.31 19.71
N GLN A 136 13.36 16.56 18.67
CA GLN A 136 13.80 16.81 17.30
C GLN A 136 12.71 16.40 16.30
N SER A 137 12.36 17.29 15.38
CA SER A 137 11.60 16.97 14.17
C SER A 137 12.47 17.29 12.95
N THR A 138 12.63 16.32 12.07
CA THR A 138 13.32 16.48 10.79
C THR A 138 12.32 16.25 9.67
N LEU A 139 12.11 17.26 8.83
CA LEU A 139 11.28 17.19 7.64
C LEU A 139 12.19 17.23 6.41
N LEU A 140 12.07 16.24 5.55
CA LEU A 140 12.87 16.09 4.34
C LEU A 140 11.98 16.26 3.11
N ILE A 141 12.23 17.30 2.33
CA ILE A 141 11.56 17.56 1.04
C ILE A 141 12.55 17.18 -0.07
N ARG A 142 12.25 16.08 -0.75
CA ARG A 142 13.07 15.58 -1.87
C ARG A 142 12.69 16.30 -3.16
N GLN A 143 13.48 16.07 -4.20
CA GLN A 143 13.18 16.53 -5.55
C GLN A 143 11.72 16.22 -5.96
N ALA A 144 11.09 17.19 -6.62
CA ALA A 144 9.76 17.02 -7.18
C ALA A 144 9.76 15.96 -8.29
N ASP A 145 8.59 15.35 -8.54
CA ASP A 145 8.28 14.59 -9.76
C ASP A 145 7.40 15.48 -10.66
N PRO A 146 7.99 16.22 -11.62
CA PRO A 146 7.26 17.11 -12.52
C PRO A 146 6.29 16.38 -13.44
N SER A 147 6.51 15.10 -13.72
CA SER A 147 5.62 14.33 -14.59
C SER A 147 4.26 14.07 -13.92
N LYS A 148 4.25 14.05 -12.59
CA LYS A 148 3.05 13.80 -11.77
C LYS A 148 2.58 15.01 -10.96
N GLY A 149 3.40 16.05 -10.85
CA GLY A 149 3.10 17.22 -10.02
C GLY A 149 3.10 16.87 -8.54
N LEU A 150 4.10 16.10 -8.09
CA LEU A 150 4.20 15.61 -6.71
C LEU A 150 5.53 16.01 -6.06
N LEU A 151 5.47 16.44 -4.80
CA LEU A 151 6.63 16.59 -3.91
C LEU A 151 6.66 15.41 -2.93
N ASN A 152 7.81 14.75 -2.82
CA ASN A 152 8.00 13.66 -1.86
C ASN A 152 8.51 14.23 -0.54
N VAL A 153 7.77 13.98 0.54
CA VAL A 153 8.11 14.47 1.87
C VAL A 153 8.25 13.29 2.83
N SER A 154 9.30 13.30 3.63
CA SER A 154 9.49 12.35 4.73
C SER A 154 9.67 13.13 6.03
N GLN A 155 9.16 12.59 7.13
CA GLN A 155 9.27 13.22 8.43
C GLN A 155 9.69 12.21 9.48
N VAL A 156 10.64 12.60 10.32
CA VAL A 156 11.12 11.84 11.47
C VAL A 156 10.96 12.68 12.72
N PHE A 157 10.48 12.06 13.79
CA PHE A 157 10.28 12.67 15.09
C PHE A 157 11.02 11.87 16.15
N SER A 158 11.74 12.57 17.01
CA SER A 158 12.17 12.06 18.31
C SER A 158 11.29 12.70 19.38
N PHE A 159 10.35 11.90 19.89
CA PHE A 159 9.53 12.24 21.04
C PHE A 159 10.26 11.89 22.32
N GLN A 160 10.08 12.73 23.33
CA GLN A 160 10.52 12.50 24.69
C GLN A 160 9.30 12.48 25.61
N ASN A 161 9.04 11.33 26.23
CA ASN A 161 8.12 11.24 27.35
C ASN A 161 8.93 11.38 28.65
N LEU A 162 8.72 12.48 29.36
CA LEU A 162 9.41 12.79 30.62
C LEU A 162 8.71 12.19 31.85
N ASN A 163 7.54 11.55 31.67
CA ASN A 163 6.87 10.83 32.75
C ASN A 163 7.54 9.48 33.04
N ASN A 164 7.29 8.95 34.24
CA ASN A 164 7.61 7.57 34.61
C ASN A 164 6.50 6.56 34.23
N LYS A 165 5.59 6.96 33.34
CA LYS A 165 4.43 6.20 32.87
C LYS A 165 4.37 6.26 31.35
N THR A 166 3.82 5.21 30.74
CA THR A 166 3.64 5.14 29.29
C THR A 166 2.35 5.83 28.89
N TYR A 167 2.43 6.79 27.97
CA TYR A 167 1.22 7.30 27.32
C TYR A 167 0.62 6.21 26.43
N VAL A 168 -0.69 6.00 26.50
CA VAL A 168 -1.42 5.11 25.58
C VAL A 168 -2.60 5.86 24.96
N GLY A 169 -2.66 5.81 23.62
CA GLY A 169 -3.71 6.49 22.86
C GLY A 169 -5.01 5.69 22.79
N SER A 170 -6.07 6.36 22.35
CA SER A 170 -7.33 5.77 21.97
C SER A 170 -7.92 6.52 20.78
N LEU A 171 -8.18 5.78 19.70
CA LEU A 171 -8.86 6.30 18.51
C LEU A 171 -10.37 6.51 18.72
N ASN A 172 -10.90 6.25 19.91
CA ASN A 172 -12.29 6.51 20.21
C ASN A 172 -12.56 8.02 20.21
N ALA A 173 -13.34 8.47 19.22
CA ALA A 173 -13.75 9.84 19.00
C ALA A 173 -15.19 10.14 19.47
N SER A 174 -15.83 9.27 20.26
CA SER A 174 -17.23 9.46 20.71
C SER A 174 -17.44 10.72 21.56
N LYS A 175 -16.37 11.29 22.11
CA LYS A 175 -16.40 12.55 22.89
C LYS A 175 -15.76 13.73 22.15
N GLY A 176 -15.65 13.66 20.83
CA GLY A 176 -15.00 14.68 20.01
C GLY A 176 -13.66 14.19 19.44
N LYS A 177 -12.57 14.96 19.65
CA LYS A 177 -11.24 14.57 19.16
C LYS A 177 -10.76 13.29 19.86
N PRO A 178 -10.21 12.29 19.14
CA PRO A 178 -9.64 11.11 19.79
C PRO A 178 -8.49 11.53 20.72
N ASN A 179 -8.39 10.88 21.88
CA ASN A 179 -7.23 11.05 22.76
C ASN A 179 -6.10 10.12 22.27
N ALA A 180 -5.47 10.50 21.18
CA ALA A 180 -4.48 9.74 20.44
C ALA A 180 -3.32 10.65 20.02
N LEU A 181 -2.18 10.07 19.62
CA LEU A 181 -1.10 10.86 19.06
C LEU A 181 -1.53 11.45 17.72
N LEU A 182 -1.33 12.75 17.54
CA LEU A 182 -1.66 13.47 16.33
C LEU A 182 -0.42 13.82 15.53
N PHE A 183 -0.48 13.59 14.22
CA PHE A 183 0.57 13.91 13.28
C PHE A 183 -0.01 14.80 12.20
N SER A 184 0.57 15.98 12.04
CA SER A 184 0.10 16.99 11.09
C SER A 184 0.45 16.59 9.65
N LEU A 185 -0.49 16.78 8.73
CA LEU A 185 -0.23 16.68 7.29
C LEU A 185 -0.77 17.92 6.57
N PRO A 186 -0.10 18.40 5.51
CA PRO A 186 -0.70 19.35 4.59
C PRO A 186 -2.01 18.83 3.99
N ALA A 187 -2.87 19.75 3.54
CA ALA A 187 -4.10 19.38 2.88
C ALA A 187 -3.83 18.68 1.53
N GLY A 188 -4.61 17.64 1.23
CA GLY A 188 -4.59 16.98 -0.09
C GLY A 188 -3.43 16.02 -0.32
N VAL A 189 -2.64 15.67 0.71
CA VAL A 189 -1.56 14.68 0.58
C VAL A 189 -2.07 13.30 0.17
N LYS A 190 -1.18 12.53 -0.46
CA LYS A 190 -1.43 11.18 -0.96
C LYS A 190 -0.35 10.22 -0.47
N ASN A 191 -0.61 8.92 -0.64
CA ASN A 191 0.38 7.85 -0.48
C ASN A 191 1.15 7.91 0.86
N ILE A 192 0.41 8.10 1.96
CA ILE A 192 0.98 8.10 3.31
C ILE A 192 1.55 6.71 3.60
N THR A 193 2.84 6.65 3.89
CA THR A 193 3.55 5.43 4.27
C THR A 193 4.07 5.60 5.69
N LEU A 194 3.65 4.72 6.60
CA LEU A 194 4.10 4.72 7.99
C LEU A 194 5.41 3.94 8.11
N GLY A 195 6.36 4.50 8.85
CA GLY A 195 7.65 3.88 9.17
C GLY A 195 7.73 3.51 10.66
N ASN A 196 8.90 3.76 11.25
CA ASN A 196 9.18 3.52 12.67
C ASN A 196 8.09 4.09 13.59
N GLY A 197 7.80 3.41 14.69
CA GLY A 197 6.89 3.85 15.76
C GLY A 197 5.42 3.41 15.60
N PHE A 198 5.02 2.93 14.42
CA PHE A 198 3.61 2.59 14.14
C PHE A 198 3.30 1.09 14.13
N THR A 199 4.31 0.22 14.25
CA THR A 199 4.12 -1.24 14.24
C THR A 199 3.23 -1.68 15.40
N GLY A 200 2.18 -2.44 15.10
CA GLY A 200 1.25 -2.95 16.11
C GLY A 200 0.20 -1.95 16.60
N TYR A 201 0.18 -0.75 16.02
CA TYR A 201 -0.76 0.33 16.37
C TYR A 201 -1.68 0.66 15.19
N GLU A 202 -2.86 1.16 15.52
CA GLU A 202 -3.85 1.60 14.56
C GLU A 202 -3.66 3.09 14.22
N VAL A 203 -4.11 3.46 13.03
CA VAL A 203 -4.16 4.84 12.57
C VAL A 203 -5.53 5.20 12.03
N LEU A 204 -5.92 6.46 12.22
CA LEU A 204 -7.17 7.03 11.73
C LEU A 204 -6.89 8.38 11.09
N GLN A 205 -7.39 8.61 9.88
CA GLN A 205 -7.29 9.93 9.25
C GLN A 205 -8.18 10.94 9.98
N VAL A 206 -7.66 12.14 10.23
CA VAL A 206 -8.37 13.27 10.86
C VAL A 206 -8.17 14.55 10.03
N PRO A 207 -8.98 15.61 10.20
CA PRO A 207 -8.91 16.78 9.33
C PRO A 207 -7.53 17.45 9.19
N GLU A 208 -6.72 17.42 10.26
CA GLU A 208 -5.38 18.04 10.29
C GLU A 208 -4.23 17.06 10.01
N GLY A 209 -4.54 15.81 9.62
CA GLY A 209 -3.55 14.78 9.34
C GLY A 209 -4.03 13.39 9.73
N PHE A 210 -3.35 12.73 10.67
CA PHE A 210 -3.80 11.44 11.19
C PHE A 210 -3.56 11.31 12.70
N ALA A 211 -4.37 10.48 13.32
CA ALA A 211 -4.26 10.05 14.70
C ALA A 211 -3.72 8.62 14.76
N SER A 212 -2.94 8.28 15.79
CA SER A 212 -2.50 6.92 16.08
C SER A 212 -2.66 6.61 17.57
N ASP A 213 -3.07 5.37 17.90
CA ASP A 213 -3.09 4.90 19.29
C ASP A 213 -1.70 4.48 19.80
N ALA A 214 -0.64 4.73 19.02
CA ALA A 214 0.73 4.47 19.40
C ALA A 214 1.09 5.01 20.79
N ALA A 215 1.81 4.17 21.54
CA ALA A 215 2.25 4.49 22.88
C ALA A 215 3.52 5.32 22.88
N LEU A 216 3.70 6.17 23.91
CA LEU A 216 4.99 6.80 24.21
C LEU A 216 5.52 6.23 25.51
N LEU A 217 6.49 5.35 25.42
CA LEU A 217 7.18 4.78 26.58
C LEU A 217 8.00 5.88 27.27
N PRO A 218 8.26 5.80 28.59
CA PRO A 218 9.21 6.69 29.25
C PRO A 218 10.55 6.73 28.53
N GLY A 219 11.06 7.93 28.26
CA GLY A 219 12.28 8.12 27.47
C GLY A 219 12.01 8.54 26.01
N SER A 220 12.93 8.15 25.14
CA SER A 220 12.91 8.48 23.71
C SER A 220 12.03 7.52 22.93
N ASN A 221 11.20 8.06 22.03
CA ASN A 221 10.36 7.32 21.11
C ASN A 221 10.54 7.92 19.71
N GLU A 222 10.67 7.09 18.69
CA GLU A 222 10.88 7.55 17.32
C GLU A 222 9.67 7.23 16.45
N PHE A 223 9.24 8.22 15.67
CA PHE A 223 8.19 8.06 14.67
C PHE A 223 8.69 8.53 13.31
N SER A 224 8.35 7.82 12.26
CA SER A 224 8.62 8.28 10.90
C SER A 224 7.48 7.96 9.96
N TYR A 225 7.25 8.85 9.00
CA TYR A 225 6.31 8.62 7.91
C TYR A 225 6.69 9.45 6.69
N SER A 226 6.20 9.04 5.52
CA SER A 226 6.35 9.78 4.27
C SER A 226 5.02 9.95 3.58
N TYR A 227 4.92 10.96 2.73
CA TYR A 227 3.72 11.27 1.96
C TYR A 227 4.07 12.08 0.72
N GLU A 228 3.13 12.13 -0.22
CA GLU A 228 3.25 12.91 -1.44
C GLU A 228 2.34 14.13 -1.37
N VAL A 229 2.90 15.30 -1.67
CA VAL A 229 2.17 16.58 -1.72
C VAL A 229 1.91 16.93 -3.20
N PRO A 230 0.66 16.96 -3.65
CA PRO A 230 0.36 17.41 -5.00
C PRO A 230 0.52 18.93 -5.14
N TYR A 231 1.09 19.36 -6.25
CA TYR A 231 1.20 20.76 -6.66
C TYR A 231 0.72 20.95 -8.10
N SER A 232 0.10 22.10 -8.35
CA SER A 232 -0.44 22.50 -9.66
C SER A 232 0.02 23.89 -10.09
N SER A 233 0.94 24.49 -9.34
CA SER A 233 1.49 25.82 -9.55
C SER A 233 3.02 25.76 -9.47
N SER A 234 3.69 26.75 -10.08
CA SER A 234 5.14 26.88 -10.01
C SER A 234 5.66 27.33 -8.64
N SER A 235 4.74 27.69 -7.75
CA SER A 235 5.03 28.01 -6.36
C SER A 235 4.06 27.25 -5.45
N TYR A 236 4.59 26.67 -4.37
CA TYR A 236 3.82 25.96 -3.35
C TYR A 236 4.18 26.47 -1.96
N ASN A 237 3.17 26.86 -1.19
CA ASN A 237 3.36 27.22 0.22
C ASN A 237 3.16 25.98 1.11
N PHE A 238 4.27 25.40 1.55
CA PHE A 238 4.27 24.28 2.48
C PHE A 238 4.07 24.77 3.92
N ILE A 239 3.03 24.27 4.59
CA ILE A 239 2.72 24.63 5.97
C ILE A 239 2.92 23.40 6.86
N TYR A 240 3.86 23.51 7.80
CA TYR A 240 4.01 22.57 8.90
C TYR A 240 3.37 23.15 10.17
N GLN A 241 2.55 22.34 10.86
CA GLN A 241 1.93 22.75 12.13
C GLN A 241 2.36 21.79 13.24
N THR A 242 3.01 22.30 14.28
CA THR A 242 3.42 21.47 15.43
C THR A 242 2.18 20.99 16.19
N GLN A 243 2.17 19.72 16.62
CA GLN A 243 1.09 19.19 17.47
C GLN A 243 1.46 19.17 18.94
N TYR A 244 2.76 19.24 19.24
CA TYR A 244 3.34 19.21 20.58
C TYR A 244 4.42 20.29 20.69
N PRO A 245 4.87 20.64 21.90
CA PRO A 245 6.06 21.45 22.07
C PRO A 245 7.25 20.79 21.37
N THR A 246 7.90 21.53 20.47
CA THR A 246 9.03 21.03 19.66
C THR A 246 10.27 21.85 19.96
N VAL A 247 11.33 21.19 20.46
CA VAL A 247 12.58 21.85 20.84
C VAL A 247 13.40 22.25 19.61
N SER A 248 13.47 21.37 18.61
CA SER A 248 14.24 21.59 17.39
C SER A 248 13.47 21.11 16.17
N LEU A 249 13.34 21.99 15.18
CA LEU A 249 12.82 21.68 13.85
C LEU A 249 13.95 21.88 12.83
N SER A 250 14.22 20.85 12.04
CA SER A 250 15.09 20.93 10.86
C SER A 250 14.29 20.58 9.61
N ILE A 251 14.31 21.47 8.62
CA ILE A 251 13.72 21.23 7.30
C ILE A 251 14.88 21.11 6.30
N LEU A 252 14.98 19.97 5.66
CA LEU A 252 15.99 19.66 4.66
C LEU A 252 15.33 19.66 3.30
N VAL A 253 15.75 20.56 2.42
CA VAL A 253 15.17 20.73 1.08
C VAL A 253 16.20 20.37 0.03
N ASP A 254 15.78 19.59 -0.96
CA ASP A 254 16.60 19.25 -2.11
C ASP A 254 17.21 20.51 -2.78
N PRO A 255 18.51 20.52 -3.13
CA PRO A 255 19.17 21.68 -3.74
C PRO A 255 18.58 22.10 -5.10
N GLY A 256 17.85 21.21 -5.78
CA GLY A 256 17.13 21.54 -7.01
C GLY A 256 15.85 22.34 -6.80
N LEU A 257 15.46 22.61 -5.55
CA LEU A 257 14.26 23.38 -5.19
C LEU A 257 14.65 24.73 -4.56
N HIS A 258 13.97 25.79 -4.97
CA HIS A 258 14.16 27.12 -4.41
C HIS A 258 13.21 27.31 -3.22
N ALA A 259 13.71 27.15 -1.99
CA ALA A 259 12.91 27.33 -0.79
C ALA A 259 13.24 28.62 -0.03
N SER A 260 12.20 29.30 0.47
CA SER A 260 12.31 30.49 1.30
C SER A 260 11.29 30.48 2.44
N SER A 261 11.63 31.10 3.57
CA SER A 261 10.76 31.18 4.73
C SER A 261 11.11 32.39 5.60
N HIS A 262 10.09 32.93 6.28
CA HIS A 262 10.26 33.91 7.36
C HIS A 262 10.26 33.27 8.76
N ASP A 263 9.81 32.01 8.88
CA ASP A 263 9.60 31.31 10.15
C ASP A 263 10.80 30.43 10.56
N VAL A 264 11.66 30.08 9.60
CA VAL A 264 12.88 29.30 9.80
C VAL A 264 14.09 30.02 9.21
N THR A 265 15.26 29.84 9.82
CA THR A 265 16.51 30.43 9.35
C THR A 265 17.28 29.42 8.51
N SER A 266 17.82 29.84 7.37
CA SER A 266 18.71 28.98 6.57
C SER A 266 20.01 28.72 7.34
N SER A 267 20.42 27.45 7.38
CA SER A 267 21.65 26.96 8.01
C SER A 267 22.69 26.51 6.97
N GLY A 268 22.50 26.88 5.69
CA GLY A 268 23.37 26.48 4.59
C GLY A 268 23.11 25.06 4.08
N VAL A 269 24.08 24.51 3.34
CA VAL A 269 24.01 23.14 2.81
C VAL A 269 24.54 22.15 3.84
N VAL A 270 23.82 21.05 4.07
CA VAL A 270 24.24 19.91 4.90
C VAL A 270 24.17 18.62 4.09
N ASN A 271 24.99 17.64 4.44
CA ASN A 271 24.91 16.30 3.85
C ASN A 271 24.12 15.38 4.78
N ALA A 272 23.12 14.68 4.23
CA ALA A 272 22.37 13.62 4.89
C ALA A 272 22.23 12.45 3.90
N ASP A 273 22.47 11.21 4.35
CA ASP A 273 22.42 10.00 3.50
C ASP A 273 23.23 10.13 2.19
N ASN A 274 24.40 10.77 2.26
CA ASN A 274 25.26 11.01 1.10
C ASN A 274 24.65 11.92 0.01
N HIS A 275 23.61 12.69 0.36
CA HIS A 275 22.97 13.70 -0.48
C HIS A 275 23.05 15.08 0.18
N ALA A 276 23.27 16.12 -0.63
CA ALA A 276 23.28 17.50 -0.15
C ALA A 276 21.85 18.03 -0.02
N TYR A 277 21.59 18.85 1.00
CA TYR A 277 20.31 19.51 1.25
C TYR A 277 20.53 20.94 1.72
N HIS A 278 19.67 21.87 1.30
CA HIS A 278 19.52 23.16 1.98
C HIS A 278 18.80 22.95 3.30
N ALA A 279 19.48 23.25 4.41
CA ALA A 279 18.91 23.12 5.74
C ALA A 279 18.29 24.45 6.19
N PHE A 280 17.09 24.36 6.76
CA PHE A 280 16.44 25.43 7.50
C PHE A 280 16.17 24.95 8.92
N LYS A 281 16.32 25.83 9.91
CA LYS A 281 16.17 25.49 11.32
C LYS A 281 15.28 26.47 12.04
N SER A 282 14.54 25.95 13.02
CA SER A 282 13.89 26.73 14.06
C SER A 282 14.02 25.99 15.39
N SER A 283 14.00 26.75 16.47
CA SER A 283 14.17 26.25 17.84
C SER A 283 13.02 26.72 18.70
N VAL A 284 12.57 25.85 19.60
CA VAL A 284 11.54 26.14 20.61
C VAL A 284 10.24 26.64 19.97
N LEU A 285 9.51 25.70 19.39
CA LEU A 285 8.17 25.93 18.85
C LEU A 285 7.13 25.44 19.87
N PRO A 286 6.26 26.32 20.38
CA PRO A 286 5.08 25.90 21.13
C PRO A 286 4.22 24.90 20.33
N ALA A 287 3.39 24.12 21.03
CA ALA A 287 2.36 23.34 20.36
C ALA A 287 1.46 24.25 19.49
N HIS A 288 1.03 23.74 18.34
CA HIS A 288 0.18 24.45 17.38
C HIS A 288 0.81 25.69 16.72
N SER A 289 2.13 25.79 16.74
CA SER A 289 2.87 26.77 15.95
C SER A 289 2.81 26.40 14.46
N ARG A 290 2.73 27.40 13.59
CA ARG A 290 2.79 27.22 12.14
C ARG A 290 4.13 27.68 11.61
N VAL A 291 4.72 26.88 10.73
CA VAL A 291 5.96 27.17 10.00
C VAL A 291 5.65 27.06 8.52
N SER A 292 5.79 28.16 7.80
CA SER A 292 5.55 28.28 6.37
C SER A 292 6.87 28.26 5.60
N LEU A 293 6.92 27.48 4.53
CA LEU A 293 8.05 27.41 3.60
C LEU A 293 7.50 27.51 2.18
N THR A 294 7.88 28.57 1.48
CA THR A 294 7.54 28.72 0.06
C THR A 294 8.58 28.00 -0.79
N ILE A 295 8.11 27.15 -1.69
CA ILE A 295 8.92 26.40 -2.65
C ILE A 295 8.57 26.91 -4.04
N ASP A 296 9.52 27.60 -4.67
CA ASP A 296 9.39 28.21 -5.98
C ASP A 296 10.13 27.42 -7.06
N GLY A 297 9.79 27.70 -8.32
CA GLY A 297 10.42 27.07 -9.48
C GLY A 297 9.94 25.64 -9.74
N LEU A 298 8.77 25.26 -9.23
CA LEU A 298 8.20 23.95 -9.50
C LEU A 298 7.74 23.84 -10.96
N THR A 299 8.14 22.76 -11.62
CA THR A 299 7.69 22.47 -12.99
C THR A 299 6.32 21.81 -12.93
N VAL A 300 5.29 22.52 -13.37
CA VAL A 300 3.92 22.00 -13.38
C VAL A 300 3.72 21.03 -14.55
N PRO A 301 3.08 19.86 -14.34
CA PRO A 301 2.70 19.00 -15.46
C PRO A 301 1.81 19.77 -16.44
N ASN A 302 2.18 19.80 -17.72
CA ASN A 302 1.31 20.37 -18.74
C ASN A 302 0.06 19.50 -18.86
N ALA A 303 -1.12 20.05 -18.55
CA ALA A 303 -2.40 19.35 -18.72
C ALA A 303 -2.70 18.92 -20.18
N ASN A 304 -1.93 19.44 -21.14
CA ASN A 304 -2.06 19.18 -22.57
C ASN A 304 -1.31 17.92 -23.06
N ASP A 305 -0.53 17.25 -22.20
CA ASP A 305 0.09 15.95 -22.56
C ASP A 305 -0.86 14.75 -22.39
N ASN A 306 -2.12 14.99 -21.98
CA ASN A 306 -3.21 14.02 -22.09
C ASN A 306 -3.78 13.95 -23.52
N SER A 307 -2.90 13.95 -24.53
CA SER A 307 -3.29 13.35 -25.81
C SER A 307 -3.63 11.90 -25.50
N PRO A 308 -4.84 11.37 -25.77
CA PRO A 308 -5.07 9.95 -25.63
C PRO A 308 -4.01 9.25 -26.47
N SER A 309 -3.07 8.57 -25.80
CA SER A 309 -2.06 7.79 -26.49
C SER A 309 -2.82 6.65 -27.15
N PHE A 310 -3.22 6.84 -28.41
CA PHE A 310 -3.82 5.78 -29.18
C PHE A 310 -2.75 4.70 -29.30
N ASN A 311 -2.90 3.62 -28.54
CA ASN A 311 -1.99 2.49 -28.62
C ASN A 311 -2.04 2.00 -30.07
N ALA A 312 -0.93 2.13 -30.78
CA ALA A 312 -0.85 1.77 -32.19
C ALA A 312 -1.32 0.31 -32.41
N GLY A 313 -1.11 -0.58 -31.44
CA GLY A 313 -1.61 -1.96 -31.46
C GLY A 313 -3.14 -2.06 -31.45
N LEU A 314 -3.84 -1.20 -30.71
CA LEU A 314 -5.32 -1.14 -30.71
C LEU A 314 -5.86 -0.58 -32.04
N ILE A 315 -5.18 0.40 -32.63
CA ILE A 315 -5.53 0.91 -33.97
C ILE A 315 -5.36 -0.20 -35.01
N TRP A 316 -4.23 -0.92 -35.01
CA TRP A 316 -3.99 -2.01 -35.95
C TRP A 316 -4.97 -3.18 -35.76
N LEU A 317 -5.40 -3.48 -34.54
CA LEU A 317 -6.46 -4.46 -34.29
C LEU A 317 -7.82 -4.03 -34.85
N LEU A 318 -8.19 -2.75 -34.67
CA LEU A 318 -9.44 -2.21 -35.22
C LEU A 318 -9.41 -2.18 -36.76
N VAL A 319 -8.27 -1.80 -37.35
CA VAL A 319 -8.06 -1.85 -38.81
C VAL A 319 -8.14 -3.30 -39.31
N GLY A 320 -7.49 -4.23 -38.63
CA GLY A 320 -7.57 -5.67 -38.95
C GLY A 320 -9.00 -6.21 -38.89
N LEU A 321 -9.76 -5.85 -37.85
CA LEU A 321 -11.16 -6.23 -37.70
C LEU A 321 -12.03 -5.69 -38.84
N LEU A 322 -11.80 -4.43 -39.24
CA LEU A 322 -12.55 -3.78 -40.32
C LEU A 322 -12.28 -4.46 -41.67
N VAL A 323 -11.04 -4.87 -41.94
CA VAL A 323 -10.68 -5.65 -43.13
C VAL A 323 -11.37 -7.02 -43.13
N VAL A 324 -11.40 -7.72 -41.99
CA VAL A 324 -12.10 -9.01 -41.87
C VAL A 324 -13.61 -8.86 -42.12
N VAL A 325 -14.24 -7.83 -41.56
CA VAL A 325 -15.67 -7.54 -41.79
C VAL A 325 -15.93 -7.22 -43.27
N ALA A 326 -15.07 -6.42 -43.90
CA ALA A 326 -15.19 -6.11 -45.33
C ALA A 326 -15.07 -7.37 -46.21
N LEU A 327 -14.13 -8.27 -45.88
CA LEU A 327 -13.99 -9.56 -46.57
C LEU A 327 -15.21 -10.46 -46.37
N LEU A 328 -15.79 -10.51 -45.17
CA LEU A 328 -17.01 -11.28 -44.90
C LEU A 328 -18.21 -10.74 -45.68
N VAL A 329 -18.39 -9.41 -45.72
CA VAL A 329 -19.45 -8.76 -46.50
C VAL A 329 -19.26 -9.01 -48.00
N MET A 330 -18.02 -8.92 -48.50
CA MET A 330 -17.72 -9.18 -49.91
C MET A 330 -17.96 -10.64 -50.29
N THR A 331 -17.55 -11.58 -49.43
CA THR A 331 -17.77 -13.02 -49.65
C THR A 331 -19.27 -13.35 -49.63
N TRP A 332 -20.02 -12.77 -48.70
CA TRP A 332 -21.48 -12.91 -48.64
C TRP A 332 -22.16 -12.36 -49.91
N PHE A 333 -21.71 -11.20 -50.40
CA PHE A 333 -22.25 -10.60 -51.62
C PHE A 333 -21.98 -11.46 -52.87
N LEU A 334 -20.78 -12.03 -52.99
CA LEU A 334 -20.41 -12.93 -54.09
C LEU A 334 -21.22 -14.24 -54.05
N LEU A 335 -21.44 -14.81 -52.87
CA LEU A 335 -22.28 -16.01 -52.69
C LEU A 335 -23.76 -15.72 -53.03
N ARG A 336 -24.25 -14.53 -52.67
CA ARG A 336 -25.61 -14.08 -53.03
C ARG A 336 -25.77 -13.82 -54.53
N ALA A 337 -24.72 -13.30 -55.18
CA ALA A 337 -24.70 -13.09 -56.63
C ALA A 337 -24.68 -14.41 -57.42
N ARG A 338 -24.01 -15.45 -56.91
CA ARG A 338 -24.04 -16.80 -57.51
C ARG A 338 -25.41 -17.47 -57.38
N ARG A 339 -26.11 -17.31 -56.25
CA ARG A 339 -27.48 -17.84 -56.06
C ARG A 339 -28.53 -17.18 -56.97
N LYS A 340 -28.27 -15.99 -57.52
CA LYS A 340 -29.16 -15.32 -58.49
C LYS A 340 -28.93 -15.71 -59.96
N ARG A 341 -27.92 -16.55 -60.27
CA ARG A 341 -27.70 -17.08 -61.64
C ARG A 341 -28.36 -18.45 -61.90
N GLN A 342 -28.98 -19.05 -60.89
CA GLN A 342 -29.80 -20.27 -61.03
C GLN A 342 -31.14 -20.07 -60.32
N ALA A 343 -32.02 -19.26 -60.91
CA ALA A 343 -33.47 -19.30 -60.70
C ALA A 343 -34.15 -18.17 -61.51
N SER A 344 -34.54 -18.47 -62.75
CA SER A 344 -35.82 -17.98 -63.29
C SER A 344 -36.95 -18.72 -62.56
N PRO A 345 -38.21 -18.21 -62.42
CA PRO A 345 -38.91 -17.32 -63.36
C PRO A 345 -39.93 -16.31 -62.74
N VAL A 346 -40.53 -15.51 -63.64
CA VAL A 346 -41.96 -15.11 -63.76
C VAL A 346 -42.67 -14.25 -62.68
N LYS A 347 -43.28 -13.16 -63.19
CA LYS A 347 -44.30 -12.29 -62.60
C LYS A 347 -45.62 -13.06 -62.35
N GLN A 348 -46.33 -12.77 -61.26
CA GLN A 348 -47.68 -12.16 -61.29
C GLN A 348 -48.36 -12.04 -59.91
N LYS A 349 -48.87 -10.82 -59.69
CA LYS A 349 -50.09 -10.36 -59.00
C LYS A 349 -50.91 -11.29 -58.06
N LYS A 350 -51.27 -10.65 -56.93
CA LYS A 350 -52.62 -10.42 -56.35
C LYS A 350 -53.13 -11.28 -55.19
N ASP A 351 -53.64 -10.50 -54.22
CA ASP A 351 -54.85 -10.64 -53.40
C ASP A 351 -54.96 -11.74 -52.31
N VAL A 352 -54.83 -11.27 -51.06
CA VAL A 352 -55.82 -11.29 -49.94
C VAL A 352 -56.41 -12.64 -49.44
N GLN A 353 -56.14 -12.88 -48.13
CA GLN A 353 -56.97 -13.46 -47.03
C GLN A 353 -56.98 -14.98 -46.70
N LYS A 354 -56.60 -15.24 -45.42
CA LYS A 354 -57.27 -16.05 -44.35
C LYS A 354 -57.50 -17.57 -44.62
N THR A 355 -57.27 -18.57 -43.76
CA THR A 355 -57.12 -18.69 -42.29
C THR A 355 -56.62 -20.12 -41.94
N VAL A 356 -55.73 -20.22 -40.93
CA VAL A 356 -55.56 -21.25 -39.85
C VAL A 356 -55.33 -22.76 -40.11
N ALA A 357 -54.14 -23.22 -39.65
CA ALA A 357 -53.78 -24.39 -38.79
C ALA A 357 -52.33 -24.80 -39.17
N GLU A 358 -51.30 -24.97 -38.33
CA GLU A 358 -51.17 -25.65 -37.05
C GLU A 358 -49.75 -25.35 -36.42
N LYS A 359 -49.72 -25.11 -35.09
CA LYS A 359 -48.64 -25.23 -34.04
C LYS A 359 -47.18 -24.72 -34.21
N ALA A 360 -46.87 -23.68 -33.38
CA ALA A 360 -45.73 -23.43 -32.44
C ALA A 360 -44.24 -23.40 -32.91
N PRO A 361 -43.31 -22.66 -32.24
CA PRO A 361 -43.37 -21.42 -31.44
C PRO A 361 -42.34 -20.36 -31.92
N GLU A 362 -42.75 -19.27 -32.60
CA GLU A 362 -41.78 -18.26 -33.11
C GLU A 362 -42.06 -16.80 -32.67
N ALA A 363 -43.15 -16.53 -31.95
CA ALA A 363 -43.53 -15.16 -31.58
C ALA A 363 -42.66 -14.54 -30.45
N GLU A 364 -42.03 -15.37 -29.62
CA GLU A 364 -41.31 -14.89 -28.42
C GLU A 364 -39.85 -14.49 -28.70
N ALA A 365 -39.18 -15.17 -29.65
CA ALA A 365 -37.81 -14.82 -30.05
C ALA A 365 -37.74 -13.48 -30.80
N GLY A 366 -38.78 -13.14 -31.58
CA GLY A 366 -38.87 -11.86 -32.28
C GLY A 366 -39.09 -10.67 -31.35
N SER A 367 -39.77 -10.88 -30.21
CA SER A 367 -40.05 -9.83 -29.22
C SER A 367 -38.77 -9.39 -28.48
N GLU A 368 -37.88 -10.33 -28.17
CA GLU A 368 -36.56 -10.04 -27.58
C GLU A 368 -35.67 -9.26 -28.56
N GLN A 369 -35.62 -9.71 -29.83
CA GLN A 369 -34.84 -9.06 -30.88
C GLN A 369 -35.33 -7.65 -31.19
N ALA A 370 -36.65 -7.41 -31.17
CA ALA A 370 -37.23 -6.09 -31.37
C ALA A 370 -36.81 -5.10 -30.26
N LEU A 371 -36.82 -5.52 -28.99
CA LEU A 371 -36.40 -4.68 -27.86
C LEU A 371 -34.89 -4.39 -27.88
N LEU A 372 -34.06 -5.35 -28.32
CA LEU A 372 -32.63 -5.13 -28.53
C LEU A 372 -32.37 -4.15 -29.69
N GLN A 373 -33.11 -4.28 -30.79
CA GLN A 373 -33.04 -3.35 -31.92
C GLN A 373 -33.46 -1.93 -31.52
N GLU A 374 -34.49 -1.81 -30.68
CA GLU A 374 -34.95 -0.53 -30.12
C GLU A 374 -33.86 0.12 -29.26
N LEU A 375 -33.18 -0.64 -28.39
CA LEU A 375 -32.05 -0.14 -27.60
C LEU A 375 -30.89 0.35 -28.48
N LEU A 376 -30.54 -0.40 -29.51
CA LEU A 376 -29.48 -0.01 -30.45
C LEU A 376 -29.82 1.26 -31.23
N THR A 377 -31.10 1.44 -31.57
CA THR A 377 -31.58 2.65 -32.26
C THR A 377 -31.52 3.84 -31.32
N LEU A 378 -31.95 3.66 -30.06
CA LEU A 378 -31.92 4.71 -29.04
C LEU A 378 -30.49 5.16 -28.71
N ASP A 379 -29.54 4.23 -28.64
CA ASP A 379 -28.11 4.51 -28.41
C ASP A 379 -27.54 5.33 -29.59
N LYS A 380 -27.83 4.93 -30.84
CA LYS A 380 -27.42 5.70 -32.04
C LYS A 380 -28.00 7.11 -32.10
N GLU A 381 -29.27 7.29 -31.71
CA GLU A 381 -29.92 8.60 -31.72
C GLU A 381 -29.35 9.54 -30.65
N TYR A 382 -28.98 9.01 -29.48
CA TYR A 382 -28.31 9.80 -28.43
C TYR A 382 -26.89 10.18 -28.83
N GLU A 383 -26.11 9.25 -29.37
CA GLU A 383 -24.76 9.53 -29.88
C GLU A 383 -24.78 10.54 -31.04
N ALA A 384 -25.81 10.49 -31.88
CA ALA A 384 -26.03 11.48 -32.94
C ALA A 384 -26.60 12.82 -32.43
N GLY A 385 -26.78 12.98 -31.11
CA GLY A 385 -27.29 14.21 -30.50
C GLY A 385 -28.76 14.53 -30.79
N LYS A 386 -29.54 13.57 -31.31
CA LYS A 386 -30.94 13.77 -31.73
C LYS A 386 -31.93 13.76 -30.57
N ILE A 387 -31.54 13.21 -29.42
CA ILE A 387 -32.34 13.15 -28.20
C ILE A 387 -31.52 13.61 -26.98
N ASN A 388 -32.18 14.25 -26.02
CA ASN A 388 -31.52 14.71 -24.80
C ASN A 388 -31.32 13.56 -23.79
N LYS A 389 -30.39 13.76 -22.85
CA LYS A 389 -29.99 12.74 -21.87
C LYS A 389 -31.15 12.22 -21.02
N GLU A 390 -32.04 13.11 -20.58
CA GLU A 390 -33.17 12.73 -19.72
C GLU A 390 -34.18 11.83 -20.47
N ARG A 391 -34.52 12.15 -21.73
CA ARG A 391 -35.35 11.26 -22.56
C ARG A 391 -34.66 9.94 -22.86
N TYR A 392 -33.38 9.97 -23.19
CA TYR A 392 -32.59 8.78 -23.47
C TYR A 392 -32.60 7.82 -22.28
N GLU A 393 -32.25 8.28 -21.08
CA GLU A 393 -32.20 7.43 -19.88
C GLU A 393 -33.57 6.86 -19.52
N LYS A 394 -34.64 7.68 -19.60
CA LYS A 394 -36.00 7.24 -19.30
C LYS A 394 -36.47 6.14 -20.26
N GLN A 395 -36.20 6.29 -21.55
CA GLN A 395 -36.66 5.35 -22.57
C GLN A 395 -35.82 4.06 -22.54
N ARG A 396 -34.50 4.19 -22.38
CA ARG A 396 -33.58 3.05 -22.23
C ARG A 396 -33.91 2.19 -21.01
N ASN A 397 -34.21 2.81 -19.87
CA ASN A 397 -34.56 2.08 -18.66
C ASN A 397 -35.89 1.33 -18.80
N ARG A 398 -36.88 1.91 -19.49
CA ARG A 398 -38.15 1.25 -19.80
C ARG A 398 -37.95 0.04 -20.71
N THR A 399 -37.17 0.16 -21.77
CA THR A 399 -36.91 -0.94 -22.71
C THR A 399 -36.11 -2.07 -22.04
N LYS A 400 -35.13 -1.73 -21.19
CA LYS A 400 -34.41 -2.72 -20.35
C LYS A 400 -35.31 -3.43 -19.35
N ALA A 401 -36.27 -2.73 -18.73
CA ALA A 401 -37.22 -3.34 -17.81
C ALA A 401 -38.10 -4.37 -18.52
N ARG A 402 -38.61 -4.04 -19.72
CA ARG A 402 -39.39 -4.95 -20.56
C ARG A 402 -38.58 -6.17 -21.02
N LEU A 403 -37.31 -5.97 -21.34
CA LEU A 403 -36.42 -7.08 -21.71
C LEU A 403 -36.20 -8.03 -20.53
N ARG A 404 -36.03 -7.49 -19.31
CA ARG A 404 -35.87 -8.32 -18.10
C ARG A 404 -37.11 -9.13 -17.77
N THR A 405 -38.30 -8.54 -17.87
CA THR A 405 -39.55 -9.28 -17.64
C THR A 405 -39.74 -10.39 -18.67
N LEU A 406 -39.44 -10.11 -19.94
CA LEU A 406 -39.54 -11.09 -21.02
C LEU A 406 -38.54 -12.24 -20.84
N MET A 407 -37.33 -11.95 -20.35
CA MET A 407 -36.33 -12.97 -20.05
C MET A 407 -36.68 -13.80 -18.82
N SER A 408 -37.25 -13.21 -17.76
CA SER A 408 -37.66 -14.00 -16.59
C SER A 408 -38.86 -14.89 -16.90
N GLU A 409 -39.81 -14.42 -17.71
CA GLU A 409 -40.97 -15.20 -18.16
C GLU A 409 -40.53 -16.43 -18.99
N LYS A 410 -39.55 -16.24 -19.87
CA LYS A 410 -38.91 -17.31 -20.66
C LYS A 410 -38.12 -18.31 -19.81
N GLU A 411 -37.56 -17.88 -18.69
CA GLU A 411 -36.85 -18.74 -17.74
C GLU A 411 -37.83 -19.54 -16.86
N SER A 412 -38.96 -18.96 -16.48
CA SER A 412 -40.04 -19.67 -15.77
C SER A 412 -40.81 -20.65 -16.65
N ALA A 413 -40.95 -20.39 -17.95
CA ALA A 413 -41.60 -21.31 -18.90
C ALA A 413 -40.73 -22.52 -19.29
N ARG A 414 -39.44 -22.52 -18.91
CA ARG A 414 -38.47 -23.60 -19.17
C ARG A 414 -38.24 -24.54 -17.97
N ARG A 415 -38.79 -24.23 -16.79
CA ARG A 415 -38.80 -25.09 -15.60
C ARG A 415 -40.15 -25.77 -15.47
#